data_AF-A0A0C9X3C1-F1
#
_entry.id   AF-A0A0C9X3C1-F1
#
_cell.length_a   1.000
_cell.length_b   1.000
_cell.length_c   1.000
_cell.angle_alpha   90.00
_cell.angle_beta   90.00
_cell.angle_gamma   90.00
#
_symmetry.space_group_name_H-M   'P 1'
#
loop_
_entity.id
_entity.type
_entity.pdbx_description
1 polymer ?
#
loop_
_entity_poly.entity_id
_entity_poly.type
_entity_poly.pdbx_seq_one_letter_code
_entity_poly.pdbx_strand_id
1 'polypeptide(L)'
;MKMGYAPARSMDVNESTHAGNISAITNLLHQGGVRDPSHVVLFFGDLATFEHVMAILQRWSIEGTPWHRFQFVIFVMGVFHLKMAAADAIWRILIEPKTACEDATSLIAFVALHRPWETGEIEVFTLPLVFRPESGWSPGIPPD
;
A
#
# COMPACT_ATOMS: atom_id res chain seq x y z
N MET A 1 5.88 17.04 -22.23
CA MET A 1 6.81 15.96 -21.83
C MET A 1 6.04 14.65 -21.92
N LYS A 2 6.46 13.70 -22.76
CA LYS A 2 5.79 12.40 -22.91
C LYS A 2 6.43 11.43 -21.92
N MET A 3 5.62 10.79 -21.06
CA MET A 3 6.13 9.77 -20.15
C MET A 3 6.47 8.49 -20.94
N GLY A 4 7.69 7.98 -20.75
CA GLY A 4 8.10 6.67 -21.24
C GLY A 4 7.77 5.62 -20.19
N TYR A 5 7.28 4.46 -20.63
CA TYR A 5 7.07 3.29 -19.79
C TYR A 5 7.92 2.15 -20.32
N ALA A 6 8.72 1.55 -19.43
CA ALA A 6 9.52 0.37 -19.74
C ALA A 6 9.27 -0.67 -18.65
N PRO A 7 8.77 -1.88 -18.99
CA PRO A 7 8.62 -2.94 -18.01
C PRO A 7 9.99 -3.43 -17.54
N ALA A 8 10.11 -3.69 -16.24
CA ALA A 8 11.28 -4.34 -15.68
C ALA A 8 11.34 -5.82 -16.12
N ARG A 9 12.55 -6.34 -16.27
CA ARG A 9 12.82 -7.78 -16.41
C ARG A 9 12.53 -8.48 -15.09
N SER A 10 12.12 -9.74 -15.20
CA SER A 10 11.89 -10.62 -14.05
C SER A 10 13.14 -10.71 -13.17
N MET A 11 12.92 -10.86 -11.87
CA MET A 11 13.95 -10.95 -10.84
C MET A 11 13.61 -12.15 -9.95
N ASP A 12 14.62 -12.93 -9.58
CA ASP A 12 14.49 -13.99 -8.58
C ASP A 12 14.96 -13.43 -7.23
N VAL A 13 14.03 -12.76 -6.53
CA VAL A 13 14.33 -12.00 -5.31
C VAL A 13 13.22 -12.21 -4.28
N ASN A 14 13.61 -12.44 -3.03
CA ASN A 14 12.65 -12.55 -1.92
C ASN A 14 12.36 -11.19 -1.27
N GLU A 15 11.33 -10.49 -1.78
CA GLU A 15 10.89 -9.18 -1.30
C GLU A 15 10.24 -9.20 0.11
N SER A 16 10.07 -10.36 0.72
CA SER A 16 9.66 -10.44 2.14
C SER A 16 10.81 -10.16 3.12
N THR A 17 12.03 -9.95 2.64
CA THR A 17 13.23 -9.73 3.47
C THR A 17 13.86 -8.38 3.20
N HIS A 18 14.54 -7.80 4.19
CA HIS A 18 15.32 -6.57 3.99
C HIS A 18 16.34 -6.70 2.84
N ALA A 19 17.12 -7.79 2.82
CA ALA A 19 18.14 -8.02 1.81
C ALA A 19 17.55 -8.20 0.40
N GLY A 20 16.41 -8.86 0.28
CA GLY A 20 15.72 -8.98 -1.00
C GLY A 20 15.20 -7.64 -1.49
N ASN A 21 14.59 -6.81 -0.64
CA ASN A 21 14.15 -5.47 -1.04
C ASN A 21 15.29 -4.61 -1.59
N ILE A 22 16.47 -4.64 -0.96
CA ILE A 22 17.66 -3.96 -1.49
C ILE A 22 18.10 -4.53 -2.83
N SER A 23 18.07 -5.86 -2.97
CA SER A 23 18.45 -6.52 -4.21
C SER A 23 17.51 -6.14 -5.34
N ALA A 24 16.20 -6.05 -5.07
CA ALA A 24 15.20 -5.57 -6.01
C ALA A 24 15.45 -4.11 -6.41
N ILE A 25 15.62 -3.20 -5.45
CA ILE A 25 15.92 -1.78 -5.72
C ILE A 25 17.19 -1.64 -6.57
N THR A 26 18.27 -2.30 -6.18
CA THR A 26 19.56 -2.22 -6.89
C THR A 26 19.44 -2.75 -8.32
N ASN A 27 18.70 -3.84 -8.51
CA ASN A 27 18.44 -4.41 -9.82
C ASN A 27 17.63 -3.44 -10.68
N LEU A 28 16.55 -2.86 -10.14
CA LEU A 28 15.73 -1.87 -10.84
C LEU A 28 16.52 -0.61 -11.22
N LEU A 29 17.39 -0.11 -10.34
CA LEU A 29 18.30 1.00 -10.64
C LEU A 29 19.23 0.65 -11.82
N HIS A 30 19.79 -0.56 -11.83
CA HIS A 30 20.64 -1.03 -12.93
C HIS A 30 19.84 -1.13 -14.23
N GLN A 31 18.65 -1.74 -14.22
CA GLN A 31 17.79 -1.84 -15.39
C GLN A 31 17.37 -0.47 -15.94
N GLY A 32 17.11 0.50 -15.04
CA GLY A 32 16.79 1.89 -15.37
C GLY A 32 18.00 2.74 -15.77
N GLY A 33 19.23 2.18 -15.73
CA GLY A 33 20.45 2.90 -16.08
C GLY A 33 20.88 3.96 -15.06
N VAL A 34 20.32 3.94 -13.84
CA VAL A 34 20.69 4.87 -12.75
C VAL A 34 21.97 4.38 -12.10
N ARG A 35 23.04 5.18 -12.17
CA ARG A 35 24.39 4.79 -11.71
C ARG A 35 25.01 5.76 -10.72
N ASP A 36 24.34 6.87 -10.44
CA ASP A 36 24.84 7.91 -9.56
C ASP A 36 23.66 8.63 -8.87
N PRO A 37 23.91 9.33 -7.75
CA PRO A 37 22.84 9.94 -6.95
C PRO A 37 22.37 11.30 -7.48
N SER A 38 22.67 11.70 -8.72
CA SER A 38 22.23 12.99 -9.29
C SER A 38 20.72 13.07 -9.54
N HIS A 39 20.02 11.93 -9.50
CA HIS A 39 18.59 11.84 -9.74
C HIS A 39 17.87 11.32 -8.50
N VAL A 40 16.69 11.84 -8.24
CA VAL A 40 15.77 11.26 -7.25
C VAL A 40 15.00 10.13 -7.92
N VAL A 41 14.97 8.96 -7.28
CA VAL A 41 14.23 7.80 -7.76
C VAL A 41 13.07 7.51 -6.81
N LEU A 42 11.86 7.57 -7.36
CA LEU A 42 10.64 7.25 -6.63
C LEU A 42 10.34 5.75 -6.75
N PHE A 43 10.24 5.06 -5.62
CA PHE A 43 9.83 3.67 -5.57
C PHE A 43 8.41 3.56 -5.01
N PHE A 44 7.56 2.80 -5.68
CA PHE A 44 6.22 2.46 -5.20
C PHE A 44 6.17 0.98 -4.87
N GLY A 45 5.48 0.64 -3.80
CA GLY A 45 5.25 -0.74 -3.41
C GLY A 45 4.25 -0.83 -2.27
N ASP A 46 4.16 -2.03 -1.69
CA ASP A 46 3.26 -2.28 -0.57
C ASP A 46 3.79 -1.73 0.76
N LEU A 47 2.96 -1.83 1.81
CA LEU A 47 3.29 -1.32 3.13
C LEU A 47 4.46 -2.09 3.78
N ALA A 48 4.55 -3.41 3.56
CA ALA A 48 5.63 -4.22 4.12
C ALA A 48 6.96 -3.91 3.41
N THR A 49 6.95 -3.73 2.09
CA THR A 49 8.08 -3.22 1.31
C THR A 49 8.53 -1.85 1.85
N PHE A 50 7.59 -0.93 2.12
CA PHE A 50 7.91 0.38 2.68
C PHE A 50 8.65 0.25 4.02
N GLU A 51 8.12 -0.53 4.96
CA GLU A 51 8.73 -0.73 6.27
C GLU A 51 10.14 -1.33 6.16
N HIS A 52 10.31 -2.35 5.30
CA HIS A 52 11.60 -2.98 5.08
C HIS A 52 12.63 -2.01 4.48
N VAL A 53 12.24 -1.21 3.49
CA VAL A 53 13.13 -0.24 2.85
C VAL A 53 13.48 0.89 3.81
N MET A 54 12.50 1.45 4.54
CA MET A 54 12.76 2.52 5.51
C MET A 54 13.72 2.08 6.61
N ALA A 55 13.55 0.87 7.15
CA ALA A 55 14.45 0.34 8.16
C ALA A 55 15.89 0.25 7.66
N ILE A 56 16.09 -0.05 6.37
CA ILE A 56 17.43 -0.14 5.78
C ILE A 56 18.00 1.25 5.50
N LEU A 57 17.22 2.17 4.94
CA LEU A 57 17.68 3.55 4.75
C LEU A 57 18.10 4.20 6.08
N GLN A 58 17.36 3.93 7.16
CA GLN A 58 17.74 4.36 8.50
C GLN A 58 19.08 3.74 8.95
N ARG A 59 19.26 2.42 8.78
CA ARG A 59 20.52 1.74 9.13
C ARG A 59 21.70 2.22 8.30
N TRP A 60 21.49 2.48 7.02
CA TRP A 60 22.54 2.89 6.08
C TRP A 60 22.82 4.38 6.08
N SER A 61 22.10 5.17 6.87
CA SER A 61 22.36 6.61 7.03
C SER A 61 23.78 6.94 7.48
N ILE A 62 24.47 6.00 8.14
CA ILE A 62 25.86 6.13 8.63
C ILE A 62 26.93 5.92 7.54
N GLU A 63 26.56 5.42 6.37
CA GLU A 63 27.52 5.08 5.30
C GLU A 63 28.29 6.30 4.80
N GLY A 64 29.47 6.11 4.21
CA GLY A 64 30.34 7.23 3.83
C GLY A 64 29.85 8.05 2.62
N THR A 65 29.07 7.44 1.72
CA THR A 65 28.68 8.05 0.43
C THR A 65 27.17 8.14 0.26
N PRO A 66 26.62 9.18 -0.41
CA PRO A 66 25.19 9.28 -0.69
C PRO A 66 24.63 8.07 -1.46
N TRP A 67 25.46 7.44 -2.30
CA TRP A 67 25.10 6.23 -3.04
C TRP A 67 24.87 5.04 -2.11
N HIS A 68 25.81 4.75 -1.19
CA HIS A 68 25.65 3.65 -0.23
C HIS A 68 24.57 3.91 0.83
N ARG A 69 24.28 5.18 1.12
CA ARG A 69 23.14 5.57 1.96
C ARG A 69 21.78 5.38 1.28
N PHE A 70 21.75 5.18 -0.04
CA PHE A 70 20.52 5.21 -0.84
C PHE A 70 19.71 6.50 -0.63
N GLN A 71 20.37 7.63 -0.36
CA GLN A 71 19.71 8.89 0.02
C GLN A 71 18.82 9.46 -1.10
N PHE A 72 19.09 9.08 -2.34
CA PHE A 72 18.37 9.49 -3.54
C PHE A 72 17.12 8.64 -3.82
N VAL A 73 16.90 7.55 -3.06
CA VAL A 73 15.73 6.69 -3.15
C VAL A 73 14.65 7.20 -2.20
N ILE A 74 13.51 7.61 -2.76
CA ILE A 74 12.32 8.02 -2.00
C ILE A 74 11.25 6.97 -2.21
N PHE A 75 10.89 6.27 -1.14
CA PHE A 75 9.76 5.35 -1.18
C PHE A 75 8.44 6.11 -1.01
N VAL A 76 7.51 5.85 -1.90
CA VAL A 76 6.15 6.40 -1.89
C VAL A 76 5.19 5.23 -1.72
N MET A 77 4.44 5.24 -0.63
CA MET A 77 3.43 4.22 -0.38
C MET A 77 2.43 4.18 -1.55
N GLY A 78 2.16 2.98 -2.07
CA GLY A 78 1.16 2.84 -3.12
C GLY A 78 -0.20 3.39 -2.66
N VAL A 79 -0.90 4.12 -3.54
CA VAL A 79 -2.21 4.73 -3.24
C VAL A 79 -3.22 3.71 -2.71
N PHE A 80 -3.13 2.46 -3.19
CA PHE A 80 -3.93 1.35 -2.68
C PHE A 80 -3.70 1.10 -1.19
N HIS A 81 -2.45 0.96 -0.75
CA HIS A 81 -2.13 0.72 0.66
C HIS A 81 -2.46 1.93 1.53
N LEU A 82 -2.25 3.15 1.03
CA LEU A 82 -2.65 4.35 1.74
C LEU A 82 -4.16 4.39 1.99
N LYS A 83 -4.97 4.04 0.98
CA LYS A 83 -6.43 3.95 1.12
C LYS A 83 -6.83 2.86 2.11
N MET A 84 -6.20 1.70 2.05
CA MET A 84 -6.49 0.58 2.97
C MET A 84 -6.13 0.93 4.42
N ALA A 85 -4.96 1.53 4.65
CA ALA A 85 -4.53 1.96 5.99
C ALA A 85 -5.42 3.08 6.54
N ALA A 86 -5.83 4.03 5.69
CA ALA A 86 -6.77 5.09 6.10
C ALA A 86 -8.15 4.53 6.43
N ALA A 87 -8.65 3.57 5.64
CA ALA A 87 -9.92 2.91 5.91
C ALA A 87 -9.88 2.13 7.23
N ASP A 88 -8.81 1.37 7.49
CA ASP A 88 -8.61 0.66 8.76
C ASP A 88 -8.55 1.62 9.95
N ALA A 89 -7.81 2.73 9.84
CA ALA A 89 -7.73 3.73 10.90
C ALA A 89 -9.10 4.39 11.18
N ILE A 90 -9.84 4.78 10.14
CA ILE A 90 -11.20 5.34 10.27
C ILE A 90 -12.11 4.33 10.97
N TRP A 91 -12.08 3.08 10.53
CA TRP A 91 -12.87 2.02 11.11
C TRP A 91 -12.60 1.85 12.61
N ARG A 92 -11.33 1.67 12.99
CA ARG A 92 -10.94 1.41 14.39
C ARG A 92 -11.25 2.56 15.34
N ILE A 93 -11.24 3.80 14.84
CA ILE A 93 -11.47 4.99 15.65
C ILE A 93 -12.96 5.35 15.73
N LEU A 94 -13.67 5.28 14.61
CA LEU A 94 -14.98 5.91 14.45
C LEU A 94 -16.14 4.91 14.29
N ILE A 95 -15.85 3.63 14.08
CA ILE A 95 -16.88 2.63 13.75
C ILE A 95 -16.81 1.41 14.69
N GLU A 96 -15.62 0.83 14.89
CA GLU A 96 -15.43 -0.35 15.75
C GLU A 96 -15.93 -0.14 17.20
N PRO A 97 -15.62 0.99 17.86
CA PRO A 97 -16.15 1.25 19.19
C PRO A 97 -17.62 1.70 19.09
N LYS A 98 -18.54 0.89 19.62
CA LYS A 98 -19.99 1.24 19.61
C LYS A 98 -20.28 2.61 20.23
N THR A 99 -19.54 2.99 21.28
CA THR A 99 -19.65 4.30 21.92
C THR A 99 -19.29 5.45 21.00
N ALA A 100 -18.45 5.23 19.97
CA ALA A 100 -18.13 6.24 18.96
C ALA A 100 -19.26 6.42 17.93
N CYS A 101 -20.18 5.45 17.81
CA CYS A 101 -21.32 5.49 16.89
C CYS A 101 -22.58 6.11 17.51
N GLU A 102 -22.67 6.12 18.85
CA GLU A 102 -23.87 6.57 19.59
C GLU A 102 -24.02 8.09 19.68
N ASP A 103 -22.95 8.85 19.43
CA ASP A 103 -22.99 10.32 19.49
C ASP A 103 -23.73 10.94 18.28
N ALA A 104 -24.39 12.08 18.51
CA ALA A 104 -25.09 12.82 17.47
C ALA A 104 -24.14 13.40 16.40
N THR A 105 -22.85 13.55 16.72
CA THR A 105 -21.81 13.97 15.77
C THR A 105 -20.97 12.80 15.24
N SER A 106 -21.41 11.55 15.46
CA SER A 106 -20.70 10.37 15.00
C SER A 106 -20.63 10.27 13.47
N LEU A 107 -19.62 9.56 12.98
CA LEU A 107 -19.48 9.28 11.55
C LEU A 107 -20.71 8.52 11.01
N ILE A 108 -21.25 7.59 11.78
CA ILE A 108 -22.46 6.84 11.41
C ILE A 108 -23.69 7.75 11.32
N ALA A 109 -23.87 8.70 12.25
CA ALA A 109 -24.97 9.67 12.18
C ALA A 109 -24.86 10.55 10.92
N PHE A 110 -23.65 10.97 10.56
CA PHE A 110 -23.40 11.70 9.31
C PHE A 110 -23.68 10.85 8.07
N VAL A 111 -23.24 9.59 8.05
CA VAL A 111 -23.51 8.65 6.96
C VAL A 111 -25.01 8.39 6.85
N ALA A 112 -25.74 8.22 7.95
CA ALA A 112 -27.19 8.01 7.95
C ALA A 112 -27.93 9.18 7.28
N LEU A 113 -27.43 10.41 7.43
CA LEU A 113 -28.01 11.60 6.80
C LEU A 113 -27.80 11.61 5.27
N HIS A 114 -26.61 11.23 4.80
CA HIS A 114 -26.22 11.38 3.39
C HIS A 114 -26.39 10.10 2.56
N ARG A 115 -26.30 8.93 3.19
CA ARG A 115 -26.33 7.58 2.61
C ARG A 115 -27.10 6.62 3.55
N PRO A 116 -28.42 6.85 3.77
CA PRO A 116 -29.19 6.10 4.76
C PRO A 116 -29.27 4.59 4.51
N TRP A 117 -28.99 4.13 3.29
CA TRP A 117 -29.03 2.72 2.89
C TRP A 117 -27.69 1.99 3.05
N GLU A 118 -26.60 2.73 3.32
CA GLU A 118 -25.23 2.19 3.39
C GLU A 118 -24.70 2.10 4.82
N THR A 119 -25.43 2.60 5.82
CA THR A 119 -25.03 2.56 7.26
C THR A 119 -24.76 1.14 7.74
N GLY A 120 -25.60 0.17 7.37
CA GLY A 120 -25.39 -1.23 7.74
C GLY A 120 -24.20 -1.89 7.04
N GLU A 121 -23.77 -1.41 5.88
CA GLU A 121 -22.55 -1.89 5.22
C GLU A 121 -21.30 -1.29 5.86
N ILE A 122 -21.40 -0.03 6.31
CA ILE A 122 -20.32 0.69 6.98
C ILE A 122 -20.14 0.25 8.43
N GLU A 123 -21.11 -0.39 9.09
CA GLU A 123 -20.97 -0.95 10.45
C GLU A 123 -20.43 -2.39 10.51
N VAL A 124 -20.30 -3.08 9.37
CA VAL A 124 -19.96 -4.52 9.29
C VAL A 124 -18.62 -4.78 8.59
N PHE A 125 -17.79 -3.76 8.37
CA PHE A 125 -16.41 -3.86 7.88
C PHE A 125 -15.44 -4.56 8.88
N THR A 126 -15.83 -5.70 9.44
CA THR A 126 -14.88 -6.74 9.83
C THR A 126 -14.05 -7.13 8.60
N LEU A 127 -12.73 -7.00 8.68
CA LEU A 127 -11.77 -7.60 7.74
C LEU A 127 -12.09 -9.11 7.62
N PRO A 128 -12.82 -9.51 6.58
CA PRO A 128 -12.15 -9.99 5.39
C PRO A 128 -12.69 -9.28 4.14
N LEU A 129 -11.78 -9.07 3.19
CA LEU A 129 -12.08 -8.67 1.82
C LEU A 129 -13.22 -9.55 1.23
N VAL A 130 -14.46 -9.05 1.27
CA VAL A 130 -15.49 -9.44 0.32
C VAL A 130 -15.60 -8.31 -0.68
N PHE A 131 -14.72 -8.35 -1.68
CA PHE A 131 -15.00 -7.71 -2.96
C PHE A 131 -16.35 -8.28 -3.43
N ARG A 132 -17.43 -7.50 -3.38
CA ARG A 132 -18.64 -7.86 -4.14
C ARG A 132 -18.24 -7.76 -5.61
N PRO A 133 -18.26 -8.86 -6.38
CA PRO A 133 -18.13 -8.75 -7.82
C PRO A 133 -19.45 -8.19 -8.33
N GLU A 134 -19.45 -6.95 -8.79
CA GLU A 134 -20.52 -6.45 -9.64
C GLU A 134 -20.44 -7.15 -11.00
N SER A 135 -20.99 -8.37 -11.07
CA SER A 135 -21.68 -8.97 -12.21
C SER A 135 -21.80 -10.47 -11.98
N GLY A 136 -23.04 -10.97 -11.94
CA GLY A 136 -23.39 -12.34 -11.58
C GLY A 136 -22.80 -13.42 -12.49
N TRP A 137 -21.75 -14.08 -12.02
CA TRP A 137 -21.32 -15.36 -12.54
C TRP A 137 -21.22 -16.39 -11.40
N SER A 138 -22.07 -17.41 -11.47
CA SER A 138 -22.03 -18.58 -10.58
C SER A 138 -21.32 -19.72 -11.31
N PRO A 139 -20.25 -20.33 -10.76
CA PRO A 139 -19.73 -21.56 -11.32
C PRO A 139 -20.69 -22.70 -10.99
N GLY A 140 -21.36 -23.22 -12.03
CA GLY A 140 -22.17 -24.43 -11.92
C GLY A 140 -21.31 -25.61 -11.48
N ILE A 141 -21.79 -26.33 -10.47
CA ILE A 141 -21.30 -27.67 -10.13
C ILE A 141 -21.66 -28.58 -11.32
N PRO A 142 -20.69 -29.26 -11.98
CA PRO A 142 -21.03 -30.26 -12.97
C PRO A 142 -21.67 -31.46 -12.25
N PRO A 143 -22.71 -32.08 -12.82
CA PRO A 143 -23.28 -33.28 -12.23
C PRO A 143 -22.31 -34.45 -12.36
N ASP A 144 -22.19 -35.14 -11.22
CA ASP A 144 -21.65 -36.47 -10.87
C ASP A 144 -20.26 -36.89 -11.41
#